data_AF-A0A1A8HXA5-F1
#
_entry.id   AF-A0A1A8HXA5-F1
#
_cell.length_a   1.000
_cell.length_b   1.000
_cell.length_c   1.000
_cell.angle_alpha   90.00
_cell.angle_beta   90.00
_cell.angle_gamma   90.00
#
_symmetry.space_group_name_H-M   'P 1'
#
loop_
_entity.id
_entity.type
_entity.pdbx_description
1 polymer ?
#
loop_
_entity_poly.entity_id
_entity_poly.type
_entity_poly.pdbx_seq_one_letter_code
_entity_poly.pdbx_strand_id
1 'polypeptide(L)'
;MTATLRPYLNAVRATLQAALCLENFSSQVVERHNKPEVEVRSSKELLLQPVIISRNEKEKVLIEGSINSVRVSIAVKQADEIEKILCHKFMRFMMMRAENFFILRRK
;
A
#
# COMPACT_ATOMS: atom_id res chain seq x y z
N MET A 1 -21.08 -13.43 6.11
CA MET A 1 -19.67 -13.06 6.41
C MET A 1 -19.48 -11.58 6.77
N THR A 2 -20.48 -10.86 7.30
CA THR A 2 -20.33 -9.45 7.72
C THR A 2 -19.54 -9.29 9.02
N ALA A 3 -19.58 -10.29 9.90
CA ALA A 3 -18.93 -10.27 11.21
C ALA A 3 -17.39 -10.12 11.16
N THR A 4 -16.73 -10.57 10.08
CA THR A 4 -15.25 -10.53 9.97
C THR A 4 -14.71 -9.23 9.36
N LEU A 5 -15.57 -8.37 8.80
CA LEU A 5 -15.12 -7.13 8.17
C LEU A 5 -14.57 -6.13 9.20
N ARG A 6 -15.27 -5.94 10.32
CA ARG A 6 -14.86 -4.98 11.34
C ARG A 6 -13.52 -5.35 12.00
N PRO A 7 -13.27 -6.60 12.44
CA PRO A 7 -11.96 -7.00 12.95
C PRO A 7 -10.84 -6.82 11.92
N TYR A 8 -11.09 -7.18 10.65
CA TYR A 8 -10.12 -6.99 9.57
C TYR A 8 -9.74 -5.51 9.36
N LEU A 9 -10.73 -4.62 9.27
CA LEU A 9 -10.48 -3.18 9.12
C LEU A 9 -9.78 -2.57 10.33
N ASN A 10 -10.08 -3.05 11.54
CA ASN A 10 -9.38 -2.63 12.75
C ASN A 10 -7.89 -3.02 12.73
N ALA A 11 -7.58 -4.26 12.33
CA ALA A 11 -6.21 -4.73 12.19
C ALA A 11 -5.43 -3.92 11.14
N VAL A 12 -6.05 -3.66 9.98
CA VAL A 12 -5.45 -2.82 8.92
C VAL A 12 -5.20 -1.40 9.44
N ARG A 13 -6.18 -0.78 10.12
CA ARG A 13 -6.05 0.57 10.68
C ARG A 13 -4.91 0.65 11.70
N ALA A 14 -4.85 -0.27 12.66
CA ALA A 14 -3.82 -0.29 13.69
C ALA A 14 -2.42 -0.47 13.08
N THR A 15 -2.29 -1.36 12.10
CA THR A 15 -1.00 -1.61 11.42
C THR A 15 -0.57 -0.41 10.58
N LEU A 16 -1.50 0.26 9.88
CA LEU A 16 -1.20 1.50 9.17
C LEU A 16 -0.78 2.61 10.12
N GLN A 17 -1.44 2.75 11.27
CA GLN A 17 -1.06 3.74 12.28
C GLN A 17 0.37 3.51 12.79
N ALA A 18 0.76 2.25 13.00
CA ALA A 18 2.13 1.91 13.39
C ALA A 18 3.16 2.11 12.25
N ALA A 19 2.77 1.87 11.00
CA ALA A 19 3.66 2.02 9.84
C ALA A 19 3.86 3.47 9.40
N LEU A 20 2.88 4.36 9.64
CA LEU A 20 2.90 5.78 9.23
C LEU A 20 3.73 6.69 10.16
N CYS A 21 4.72 6.13 10.85
CA CYS A 21 5.71 6.87 11.63
C CYS A 21 6.91 7.23 10.72
N LEU A 22 6.69 8.19 9.83
CA LEU A 22 7.65 8.56 8.78
C LEU A 22 8.47 9.80 9.15
N GLU A 23 9.72 9.82 8.71
CA GLU A 23 10.63 10.95 8.86
C GLU A 23 11.25 11.35 7.51
N ASN A 24 11.62 12.62 7.38
CA ASN A 24 12.35 13.07 6.20
C ASN A 24 13.75 12.45 6.19
N PHE A 25 14.12 11.76 5.11
CA PHE A 25 15.38 11.04 5.00
C PHE A 25 16.05 11.28 3.64
N SER A 26 17.25 11.85 3.64
CA SER A 26 18.05 12.06 2.43
C SER A 26 18.65 10.74 1.94
N SER A 27 18.75 10.56 0.62
CA SER A 27 19.31 9.34 0.04
C SER A 27 20.77 9.16 0.43
N GLN A 28 21.12 7.97 0.89
CA GLN A 28 22.51 7.58 1.20
C GLN A 28 23.32 7.18 -0.04
N VAL A 29 22.65 6.90 -1.16
CA VAL A 29 23.27 6.35 -2.38
C VAL A 29 23.51 7.42 -3.43
N VAL A 30 22.64 8.42 -3.52
CA VAL A 30 22.75 9.48 -4.54
C VAL A 30 22.72 10.84 -3.86
N GLU A 31 23.77 11.62 -4.06
CA GLU A 31 23.92 12.96 -3.46
C GLU A 31 22.76 13.88 -3.87
N ARG A 32 22.23 14.66 -2.92
CA ARG A 32 21.15 15.65 -3.14
C ARG A 32 19.82 15.07 -3.63
N HIS A 33 19.62 13.76 -3.53
CA HIS A 33 18.33 13.13 -3.80
C HIS A 33 17.55 12.83 -2.51
N ASN A 34 16.23 12.89 -2.61
CA ASN A 34 15.30 12.39 -1.61
C ASN A 34 14.26 11.54 -2.35
N LYS A 35 14.23 10.24 -2.04
CA LYS A 35 13.42 9.24 -2.75
C LYS A 35 12.71 8.35 -1.74
N PRO A 36 11.51 7.85 -2.04
CA PRO A 36 10.82 6.90 -1.18
C PRO A 36 11.63 5.59 -1.10
N GLU A 37 12.19 5.29 0.07
CA GLU A 37 13.09 4.15 0.26
C GLU A 37 12.38 2.81 -0.01
N VAL A 38 11.08 2.72 0.27
CA VAL A 38 10.28 1.50 0.02
C VAL A 38 10.17 1.13 -1.47
N GLU A 39 10.27 2.12 -2.36
CA GLU A 39 10.20 1.93 -3.82
C GLU A 39 11.59 1.70 -4.43
N VAL A 40 12.63 2.35 -3.91
CA VAL A 40 14.00 2.24 -4.45
C VAL A 40 14.72 1.00 -3.93
N ARG A 41 14.55 0.68 -2.63
CA ARG A 41 15.11 -0.52 -1.96
C ARG A 41 16.62 -0.68 -2.09
N SER A 42 17.36 0.42 -2.18
CA SER A 42 18.82 0.40 -2.23
C SER A 42 19.46 0.11 -0.87
N SER A 43 18.77 0.47 0.22
CA SER A 43 19.24 0.34 1.60
C SER A 43 18.30 -0.57 2.39
N LYS A 44 18.75 -1.77 2.75
CA LYS A 44 17.91 -2.78 3.42
C LYS A 44 17.61 -2.40 4.87
N GLU A 45 18.54 -1.72 5.51
CA GLU A 45 18.45 -1.18 6.87
C GLU A 45 17.33 -0.14 7.03
N LEU A 46 16.88 0.47 5.93
CA LEU A 46 15.80 1.45 5.92
C LEU A 46 14.42 0.82 5.65
N LEU A 47 14.38 -0.48 5.34
CA LEU A 47 13.16 -1.22 5.03
C LEU A 47 12.65 -1.96 6.27
N LEU A 48 11.35 -1.84 6.52
CA LEU A 48 10.67 -2.63 7.54
C LEU A 48 10.19 -3.96 6.95
N GLN A 49 9.93 -4.92 7.84
CA GLN A 49 9.35 -6.20 7.44
C GLN A 49 7.96 -5.99 6.81
N PRO A 50 7.72 -6.47 5.58
CA PRO A 50 6.39 -6.43 4.97
C PRO A 50 5.37 -7.22 5.79
N VAL A 51 4.18 -6.65 5.99
CA VAL A 51 3.08 -7.28 6.74
C VAL A 51 1.89 -7.48 5.82
N ILE A 52 1.30 -8.68 5.85
CA ILE A 52 0.08 -9.01 5.11
C ILE A 52 -1.04 -9.28 6.11
N ILE A 53 -2.16 -8.59 5.92
CA ILE A 53 -3.39 -8.80 6.69
C ILE A 53 -4.42 -9.33 5.72
N SER A 54 -4.90 -10.55 5.96
CA SER A 54 -5.85 -11.24 5.08
C SER A 54 -7.18 -11.46 5.80
N ARG A 55 -8.29 -11.11 5.17
CA ARG A 55 -9.63 -11.48 5.63
C ARG A 55 -10.03 -12.87 5.13
N ASN A 56 -9.60 -13.21 3.92
CA ASN A 56 -9.73 -14.51 3.26
C ASN A 56 -8.67 -14.60 2.14
N GLU A 57 -8.71 -15.65 1.33
CA GLU A 57 -7.76 -15.87 0.23
C GLU A 57 -7.75 -14.76 -0.83
N LYS A 58 -8.90 -14.07 -1.02
CA LYS A 58 -9.11 -13.05 -2.07
C LYS A 58 -8.96 -11.61 -1.54
N GLU A 59 -9.29 -11.36 -0.28
CA GLU A 59 -9.25 -10.04 0.37
C GLU A 59 -8.05 -9.93 1.31
N LYS A 60 -7.07 -9.12 0.94
CA LYS A 60 -5.87 -8.87 1.75
C LYS A 60 -5.28 -7.48 1.50
N VAL A 61 -4.57 -6.97 2.49
CA VAL A 61 -3.75 -5.75 2.39
C VAL A 61 -2.30 -6.11 2.70
N LEU A 62 -1.40 -5.74 1.80
CA LEU A 62 0.04 -5.78 2.01
C LEU A 62 0.51 -4.37 2.36
N ILE A 63 1.20 -4.23 3.49
CA ILE A 63 1.79 -2.98 3.98
C ILE A 63 3.31 -3.17 3.99
N GLU A 64 4.00 -2.31 3.27
CA GLU A 64 5.45 -2.26 3.18
C GLU A 64 5.91 -0.89 3.67
N GLY A 65 6.66 -0.85 4.77
CA GLY A 65 7.13 0.39 5.38
C GLY A 65 8.62 0.62 5.14
N SER A 66 9.02 1.88 5.15
CA SER A 66 10.40 2.34 5.26
C SER A 66 10.47 3.56 6.16
N ILE A 67 11.67 4.07 6.42
CA ILE A 67 11.88 5.29 7.22
C ILE A 67 11.10 6.53 6.74
N ASN A 68 10.94 6.70 5.42
CA ASN A 68 10.41 7.93 4.81
C ASN A 68 9.19 7.70 3.89
N SER A 69 8.71 6.47 3.76
CA SER A 69 7.58 6.14 2.88
C SER A 69 6.90 4.83 3.27
N VAL A 70 5.60 4.72 2.99
CA VAL A 70 4.84 3.47 3.14
C VAL A 70 4.15 3.16 1.82
N ARG A 71 4.20 1.90 1.39
CA ARG A 71 3.44 1.38 0.27
C ARG A 71 2.33 0.46 0.75
N VAL A 72 1.12 0.71 0.27
CA VAL A 72 -0.08 -0.04 0.63
C VAL A 72 -0.67 -0.67 -0.63
N SER A 73 -0.79 -1.99 -0.65
CA SER A 73 -1.39 -2.73 -1.76
C SER A 73 -2.63 -3.47 -1.30
N ILE A 74 -3.77 -3.22 -1.94
CA ILE A 74 -5.08 -3.72 -1.52
C ILE A 74 -5.63 -4.68 -2.58
N ALA A 75 -5.91 -5.92 -2.18
CA ALA A 75 -6.66 -6.88 -2.98
C ALA A 75 -8.14 -6.78 -2.64
N VAL A 76 -8.94 -6.28 -3.59
CA VAL A 76 -10.39 -6.14 -3.47
C VAL A 76 -11.07 -7.43 -3.93
N LYS A 77 -12.09 -7.86 -3.20
CA LYS A 77 -12.92 -9.02 -3.57
C LYS A 77 -13.52 -8.85 -4.97
N GLN A 78 -13.39 -9.88 -5.79
CA GLN A 78 -14.02 -10.01 -7.11
C GLN A 78 -14.68 -11.40 -7.16
N ALA A 79 -16.00 -11.46 -7.10
CA ALA A 79 -16.79 -12.67 -7.01
C ALA A 79 -16.97 -13.36 -8.38
N ASP A 80 -17.06 -12.57 -9.45
CA ASP A 80 -17.28 -13.04 -10.82
C ASP A 80 -16.44 -12.24 -11.86
N GLU A 81 -16.58 -12.60 -13.13
CA GLU A 81 -15.85 -11.95 -14.23
C GLU A 81 -16.30 -10.49 -14.46
N ILE A 82 -17.56 -10.17 -14.17
CA ILE A 82 -18.10 -8.82 -14.33
C ILE A 82 -17.45 -7.90 -13.29
N GLU A 83 -17.43 -8.30 -12.02
CA GLU A 83 -16.76 -7.59 -10.93
C GLU A 83 -15.26 -7.43 -11.20
N LYS A 84 -14.62 -8.45 -11.79
CA LYS A 84 -13.21 -8.36 -12.20
C LYS A 84 -12.98 -7.27 -13.25
N ILE A 85 -13.82 -7.20 -14.28
CA ILE A 85 -13.75 -6.16 -15.31
C ILE A 85 -14.05 -4.78 -14.72
N LEU A 86 -15.09 -4.66 -13.88
CA LEU A 86 -15.47 -3.42 -13.22
C LEU A 86 -14.36 -2.91 -12.32
N CYS A 87 -13.81 -3.76 -11.46
CA CYS A 87 -12.69 -3.43 -10.57
C CYS A 87 -11.48 -2.97 -11.39
N HIS A 88 -11.11 -3.71 -12.45
CA HIS A 88 -9.98 -3.35 -13.30
C HIS A 88 -10.17 -2.00 -13.99
N LYS A 89 -11.35 -1.74 -14.58
CA LYS A 89 -11.66 -0.45 -15.23
C LYS A 89 -11.69 0.70 -14.22
N PHE A 90 -12.29 0.50 -13.05
CA PHE A 90 -12.37 1.52 -12.01
C PHE A 90 -11.00 1.87 -11.45
N MET A 91 -10.16 0.88 -11.12
CA MET A 91 -8.80 1.15 -10.63
C MET A 91 -7.95 1.83 -11.72
N ARG A 92 -8.06 1.41 -12.99
CA ARG A 92 -7.39 2.09 -14.10
C ARG A 92 -7.83 3.55 -14.23
N PHE A 93 -9.13 3.84 -14.08
CA PHE A 93 -9.66 5.20 -14.09
C PHE A 93 -9.11 6.07 -12.96
N MET A 94 -9.00 5.51 -11.75
CA MET A 94 -8.42 6.19 -10.59
C MET A 94 -6.92 6.46 -10.80
N MET A 95 -6.16 5.49 -11.32
CA MET A 95 -4.72 5.64 -11.60
C MET A 95 -4.43 6.72 -12.66
N MET A 96 -5.30 6.87 -13.67
CA MET A 96 -5.18 7.98 -14.65
C MET A 96 -5.35 9.36 -14.00
N ARG A 97 -5.91 9.44 -12.79
CA ARG A 97 -6.13 10.68 -12.02
C ARG A 97 -5.22 10.78 -10.80
N ALA A 98 -4.15 9.99 -10.74
CA ALA A 98 -3.20 10.00 -9.64
C ALA A 98 -2.53 11.37 -9.42
N GLU A 99 -2.55 12.27 -10.39
CA GLU A 99 -2.10 13.67 -10.22
C GLU A 99 -3.00 14.46 -9.27
N ASN A 100 -4.32 14.24 -9.33
CA ASN A 100 -5.27 14.86 -8.41
C ASN A 100 -5.32 14.14 -7.07
N PHE A 101 -4.96 12.85 -7.04
CA PHE A 101 -4.89 12.06 -5.83
C PHE A 101 -3.45 11.59 -5.59
N PHE A 102 -2.64 12.50 -5.06
CA PHE A 102 -1.17 12.42 -5.02
C PHE A 102 -0.57 11.19 -4.31
N ILE A 103 -1.36 10.44 -3.53
CA ILE A 103 -0.92 9.20 -2.88
C ILE A 103 -1.14 7.94 -3.73
N LEU A 104 -1.88 8.04 -4.85
CA LEU A 104 -2.11 6.89 -5.73
C LEU A 104 -0.88 6.60 -6.58
N ARG A 105 -0.56 5.30 -6.68
CA ARG A 105 0.45 4.79 -7.61
C ARG A 105 -0.14 4.69 -9.01
N ARG A 106 0.70 4.90 -10.03
CA ARG A 106 0.30 4.88 -11.46
C ARG A 106 0.41 3.48 -12.10
N LYS A 107 0.75 2.45 -11.34
CA LYS A 107 1.02 1.08 -11.80
C LYS A 107 0.40 0.06 -10.86
#